data_AF-A0AAW6ZK64-F1
#
_entry.id   AF-A0AAW6ZK64-F1
#
_cell.length_a   1.000
_cell.length_b   1.000
_cell.length_c   1.000
_cell.angle_alpha   90.00
_cell.angle_beta   90.00
_cell.angle_gamma   90.00
#
_symmetry.space_group_name_H-M   'P 1'
#
loop_
_entity.id
_entity.type
_entity.pdbx_description
1 polymer ?
#
loop_
_entity_poly.entity_id
_entity_poly.type
_entity_poly.pdbx_seq_one_letter_code
_entity_poly.pdbx_strand_id
1 'polypeptide(L)'
;MESREWLQKVAADKNGKVVVSAISKRAHIANSTLTDRLNNPEGLTVDQVIAICRAYSYPFTQGLLDLGFITEADLRLPAIQATLRDATDQQLVDEISRRLDAGNRAVFDRPIRPVPQELSEGATKLPPVEELAANPHQLDPEQGDHIE
;
A
#
# COMPACT_ATOMS: atom_id res chain seq x y z
N MET A 1 -17.92 -6.97 17.91
CA MET A 1 -17.78 -8.40 17.58
C MET A 1 -17.43 -9.14 18.85
N GLU A 2 -18.00 -10.31 19.09
CA GLU A 2 -17.71 -11.09 20.30
C GLU A 2 -16.37 -11.84 20.20
N SER A 3 -15.69 -12.09 21.33
CA SER A 3 -14.37 -12.73 21.33
C SER A 3 -14.37 -14.13 20.68
N ARG A 4 -15.45 -14.90 20.85
CA ARG A 4 -15.59 -16.23 20.23
C ARG A 4 -15.79 -16.16 18.71
N GLU A 5 -16.59 -15.22 18.26
CA GLU A 5 -16.83 -14.96 16.85
C GLU A 5 -15.55 -14.47 16.17
N TRP A 6 -14.78 -13.62 16.85
CA TRP A 6 -13.49 -13.17 16.35
C TRP A 6 -12.47 -14.32 16.23
N LEU A 7 -12.41 -15.24 17.20
CA LEU A 7 -11.56 -16.43 17.08
C LEU A 7 -11.97 -17.34 15.91
N GLN A 8 -13.26 -17.40 15.59
CA GLN A 8 -13.77 -18.11 14.42
C GLN A 8 -13.27 -17.50 13.11
N LYS A 9 -13.15 -16.18 13.04
CA LYS A 9 -12.58 -15.48 11.88
C LYS A 9 -11.07 -15.71 11.73
N VAL A 10 -10.32 -15.69 12.83
CA VAL A 10 -8.85 -15.63 12.81
C VAL A 10 -8.19 -17.02 12.87
N ALA A 11 -8.76 -17.93 13.64
CA ALA A 11 -8.10 -19.17 14.05
C ALA A 11 -8.88 -20.45 13.72
N ALA A 12 -9.96 -20.33 12.93
CA ALA A 12 -10.64 -21.51 12.40
C ALA A 12 -9.71 -22.32 11.50
N ASP A 13 -9.78 -23.64 11.64
CA ASP A 13 -9.09 -24.56 10.75
C ASP A 13 -9.76 -24.62 9.35
N LYS A 14 -9.21 -25.47 8.48
CA LYS A 14 -9.73 -25.67 7.11
C LYS A 14 -11.19 -26.15 7.06
N ASN A 15 -11.70 -26.69 8.16
CA ASN A 15 -13.06 -27.20 8.30
C ASN A 15 -13.97 -26.19 9.02
N GLY A 16 -13.48 -24.97 9.28
CA GLY A 16 -14.23 -23.97 10.02
C GLY A 16 -14.37 -24.29 11.51
N LYS A 17 -13.48 -25.09 12.10
CA LYS A 17 -13.53 -25.41 13.53
C LYS A 17 -12.49 -24.61 14.31
N VAL A 18 -12.92 -24.01 15.42
CA VAL A 18 -12.04 -23.37 16.41
C VAL A 18 -11.67 -24.36 17.50
N VAL A 19 -10.37 -24.57 17.70
CA VAL A 19 -9.84 -25.43 18.76
C VAL A 19 -9.05 -24.59 19.75
N VAL A 20 -9.68 -24.26 20.89
CA VAL A 20 -9.11 -23.37 21.92
C VAL A 20 -7.75 -23.86 22.42
N SER A 21 -7.58 -25.16 22.63
CA SER A 21 -6.30 -25.73 23.06
C SER A 21 -5.17 -25.56 22.04
N ALA A 22 -5.48 -25.59 20.75
CA ALA A 22 -4.52 -25.34 19.70
C ALA A 22 -4.09 -23.87 19.67
N ILE A 23 -5.06 -22.95 19.84
CA ILE A 23 -4.81 -21.51 19.94
C ILE A 23 -3.93 -21.21 21.15
N SER A 24 -4.28 -21.73 22.33
CA SER A 24 -3.49 -21.60 23.56
C SER A 24 -2.04 -22.03 23.36
N LYS A 25 -1.82 -23.21 22.75
CA LYS A 25 -0.47 -23.73 22.51
C LYS A 25 0.32 -22.83 21.55
N ARG A 26 -0.32 -22.35 20.49
CA ARG A 26 0.32 -21.57 19.43
C ARG A 26 0.59 -20.11 19.83
N ALA A 27 -0.32 -19.51 20.61
CA ALA A 27 -0.21 -18.15 21.12
C ALA A 27 0.51 -18.07 22.48
N HIS A 28 0.92 -19.21 23.04
CA HIS A 28 1.55 -19.31 24.37
C HIS A 28 0.70 -18.70 25.50
N ILE A 29 -0.63 -18.88 25.43
CA ILE A 29 -1.59 -18.46 26.46
C ILE A 29 -2.07 -19.69 27.20
N ALA A 30 -2.09 -19.65 28.53
CA ALA A 30 -2.63 -20.76 29.33
C ALA A 30 -4.09 -21.06 28.93
N ASN A 31 -4.41 -22.34 28.78
CA ASN A 31 -5.73 -22.77 28.29
C ASN A 31 -6.86 -22.36 29.26
N SER A 32 -6.61 -22.46 30.56
CA SER A 32 -7.51 -21.95 31.59
C SER A 32 -7.79 -20.46 31.43
N THR A 33 -6.73 -19.66 31.24
CA THR A 33 -6.86 -18.22 31.01
C THR A 33 -7.64 -17.89 29.75
N LEU A 34 -7.34 -18.56 28.63
CA LEU A 34 -8.06 -18.30 27.38
C LEU A 34 -9.53 -18.69 27.49
N THR A 35 -9.84 -19.83 28.11
CA THR A 35 -11.21 -20.29 28.33
C THR A 35 -11.99 -19.36 29.24
N ASP A 36 -11.37 -18.91 30.34
CA ASP A 36 -11.94 -17.94 31.27
C ASP A 36 -12.29 -16.62 30.55
N ARG A 37 -11.34 -16.07 29.79
CA ARG A 37 -11.54 -14.83 29.00
C ARG A 37 -12.64 -14.95 27.95
N LEU A 38 -12.84 -16.14 27.37
CA LEU A 38 -13.93 -16.37 26.41
C LEU A 38 -15.31 -16.52 27.07
N ASN A 39 -15.36 -16.87 28.35
CA ASN A 39 -16.60 -17.03 29.11
C ASN A 39 -16.97 -15.77 29.91
N ASN A 40 -16.00 -14.90 30.17
CA ASN A 40 -16.20 -13.65 30.89
C ASN A 40 -16.57 -12.51 29.92
N PRO A 41 -17.41 -11.56 30.37
CA PRO A 41 -17.83 -10.43 29.55
C PRO A 41 -16.69 -9.45 29.22
N GLU A 42 -15.60 -9.46 29.98
CA GLU A 42 -14.41 -8.64 29.69
C GLU A 42 -13.71 -9.06 28.38
N GLY A 43 -13.90 -10.29 27.92
CA GLY A 43 -13.28 -10.80 26.70
C GLY A 43 -11.76 -10.96 26.78
N LEU A 44 -11.11 -11.03 25.61
CA LEU A 44 -9.66 -11.10 25.46
C LEU A 44 -9.00 -9.76 25.80
N THR A 45 -7.77 -9.76 26.32
CA THR A 45 -6.98 -8.53 26.48
C THR A 45 -6.19 -8.16 25.22
N VAL A 46 -5.73 -6.91 25.11
CA VAL A 46 -4.89 -6.45 23.98
C VAL A 46 -3.67 -7.35 23.76
N ASP A 47 -2.95 -7.70 24.82
CA ASP A 47 -1.77 -8.58 24.73
C ASP A 47 -2.12 -9.96 24.18
N GLN A 48 -3.26 -10.51 24.59
CA GLN A 48 -3.74 -11.80 24.11
C GLN A 48 -4.13 -11.74 22.63
N VAL A 49 -4.80 -10.65 22.21
CA VAL A 49 -5.16 -10.41 20.81
C VAL A 49 -3.90 -10.32 19.96
N ILE A 50 -2.88 -9.56 20.38
CA ILE A 50 -1.60 -9.45 19.66
C ILE A 50 -0.90 -10.81 19.56
N ALA A 51 -0.85 -11.58 20.65
CA ALA A 51 -0.24 -12.91 20.66
C ALA A 51 -0.93 -13.87 19.68
N ILE A 52 -2.27 -13.87 19.66
CA ILE A 52 -3.08 -14.69 18.74
C ILE A 52 -2.87 -14.24 17.29
N CYS A 53 -2.90 -12.92 17.03
CA CYS A 53 -2.66 -12.36 15.70
C CYS A 53 -1.29 -12.80 15.15
N ARG A 54 -0.23 -12.70 15.96
CA ARG A 54 1.12 -13.15 15.58
C ARG A 54 1.18 -14.64 15.30
N ALA A 55 0.54 -15.46 16.14
CA ALA A 55 0.50 -16.91 15.97
C ALA A 55 -0.16 -17.33 14.64
N TYR A 56 -1.20 -16.63 14.21
CA TYR A 56 -1.99 -16.95 13.02
C TYR A 56 -1.68 -16.06 11.81
N SER A 57 -0.62 -15.24 11.88
CA SER A 57 -0.25 -14.28 10.83
C SER A 57 -1.39 -13.35 10.41
N TYR A 58 -2.26 -13.01 11.35
CA TYR A 58 -3.35 -12.06 11.15
C TYR A 58 -2.88 -10.63 11.47
N PRO A 59 -3.28 -9.60 10.71
CA PRO A 59 -2.90 -8.23 11.01
C PRO A 59 -3.40 -7.80 12.40
N PHE A 60 -2.49 -7.49 13.32
CA PHE A 60 -2.87 -7.15 14.70
C PHE A 60 -3.72 -5.88 14.78
N THR A 61 -3.47 -4.90 13.90
CA THR A 61 -4.29 -3.69 13.78
C THR A 61 -5.74 -4.02 13.46
N GLN A 62 -5.97 -4.93 12.52
CA GLN A 62 -7.30 -5.41 12.19
C GLN A 62 -7.92 -6.17 13.37
N GLY A 63 -7.15 -6.98 14.09
CA GLY A 63 -7.65 -7.71 15.26
C GLY A 63 -8.09 -6.79 16.40
N LEU A 64 -7.32 -5.73 16.64
CA LEU A 64 -7.66 -4.70 17.63
C LEU A 64 -8.89 -3.88 17.21
N LEU A 65 -9.04 -3.58 15.92
CA LEU A 65 -10.21 -2.90 15.38
C LEU A 65 -11.47 -3.78 15.50
N ASP A 66 -11.37 -5.05 15.10
CA ASP A 66 -12.50 -6.00 15.12
C ASP A 66 -13.11 -6.14 16.53
N LEU A 67 -12.26 -6.12 17.55
CA LEU A 67 -12.64 -6.23 18.97
C LEU A 67 -12.88 -4.87 19.65
N GLY A 68 -12.72 -3.76 18.93
CA GLY A 68 -13.03 -2.41 19.43
C GLY A 68 -12.00 -1.82 20.39
N PHE A 69 -10.78 -2.36 20.46
CA PHE A 69 -9.68 -1.76 21.22
C PHE A 69 -9.18 -0.45 20.61
N ILE A 70 -9.33 -0.34 19.29
CA ILE A 70 -9.04 0.86 18.52
C ILE A 70 -10.19 1.13 17.57
N THR A 71 -10.29 2.36 17.10
CA THR A 71 -11.28 2.81 16.12
C THR A 71 -10.65 3.02 14.75
N GLU A 72 -11.48 3.17 13.72
CA GLU A 72 -10.97 3.58 12.40
C GLU A 72 -10.26 4.94 12.45
N ALA A 73 -10.67 5.83 13.36
CA ALA A 73 -10.02 7.13 13.51
C ALA A 73 -8.58 6.98 14.01
N ASP A 74 -8.32 6.02 14.90
CA ASP A 74 -6.98 5.70 15.40
C ASP A 74 -6.07 5.15 14.29
N LEU A 75 -6.65 4.41 13.34
CA LEU A 75 -5.93 3.89 12.16
C LEU A 75 -5.69 4.95 11.08
N ARG A 76 -6.52 6.00 11.03
CA ARG A 76 -6.33 7.14 10.11
C ARG A 76 -5.15 8.03 10.51
N LEU A 77 -4.51 7.77 11.65
CA LEU A 77 -3.22 8.35 11.99
C LEU A 77 -2.07 7.44 11.55
N PRO A 78 -1.62 7.63 10.31
CA PRO A 78 -0.21 7.81 10.02
C PRO A 78 0.02 9.29 9.71
N ALA A 79 1.21 9.80 10.00
CA ALA A 79 1.70 10.94 9.24
C ALA A 79 1.72 10.49 7.77
N ILE A 80 0.67 10.80 7.00
CA ILE A 80 0.50 10.40 5.59
C ILE A 80 1.79 10.64 4.79
N GLN A 81 2.53 11.69 5.16
CA GLN A 81 3.83 12.01 4.60
C GLN A 81 4.90 10.95 4.84
N ALA A 82 4.97 10.31 6.01
CA ALA A 82 5.91 9.22 6.27
C ALA A 82 5.56 7.99 5.43
N THR A 83 4.29 7.59 5.40
CA THR A 83 3.84 6.44 4.59
C THR A 83 4.04 6.66 3.09
N LEU A 84 3.82 7.88 2.58
CA LEU A 84 4.10 8.22 1.18
C LEU A 84 5.60 8.22 0.85
N ARG A 85 6.47 8.55 1.83
CA ARG A 85 7.93 8.49 1.66
C ARG A 85 8.44 7.06 1.57
N ASP A 86 7.83 6.15 2.31
CA ASP A 86 8.24 4.72 2.35
C ASP A 86 7.58 3.88 1.24
N ALA A 87 6.62 4.44 0.51
CA ALA A 87 5.96 3.77 -0.60
C ALA A 87 6.92 3.54 -1.78
N THR A 88 6.82 2.37 -2.41
CA THR A 88 7.58 2.10 -3.64
C THR A 88 7.03 2.88 -4.83
N ASP A 89 7.86 3.13 -5.85
CA ASP A 89 7.44 3.80 -7.10
C ASP A 89 6.23 3.11 -7.73
N GLN A 90 6.19 1.78 -7.73
CA GLN A 90 5.06 1.01 -8.27
C GLN A 90 3.76 1.32 -7.52
N GLN A 91 3.81 1.31 -6.18
CA GLN A 91 2.64 1.61 -5.35
C GLN A 91 2.16 3.06 -5.56
N LEU A 92 3.09 4.01 -5.76
CA LEU A 92 2.75 5.39 -6.07
C LEU A 92 2.05 5.51 -7.43
N VAL A 93 2.58 4.85 -8.47
CA VAL A 93 2.00 4.85 -9.81
C VAL A 93 0.61 4.22 -9.81
N ASP A 94 0.43 3.10 -9.11
CA ASP A 94 -0.85 2.41 -8.99
C ASP A 94 -1.90 3.29 -8.30
N GLU A 95 -1.53 3.96 -7.21
CA GLU A 95 -2.44 4.85 -6.47
C GLU A 95 -2.78 6.12 -7.27
N ILE A 96 -1.82 6.70 -8.00
CA ILE A 96 -2.09 7.83 -8.90
C ILE A 96 -3.06 7.39 -10.00
N SER A 97 -2.82 6.26 -10.66
CA SER A 97 -3.68 5.73 -11.72
C SER A 97 -5.11 5.50 -11.21
N ARG A 98 -5.25 4.87 -10.05
CA ARG A 98 -6.55 4.67 -9.39
C ARG A 98 -7.28 6.00 -9.13
N ARG A 99 -6.56 7.04 -8.71
CA ARG A 99 -7.15 8.38 -8.48
C ARG A 99 -7.52 9.09 -9.77
N LEU A 100 -6.74 8.92 -10.83
CA LEU A 100 -7.06 9.45 -12.16
C LEU A 100 -8.35 8.82 -12.70
N ASP A 101 -8.50 7.51 -12.53
CA ASP A 101 -9.71 6.78 -12.94
C ASP A 101 -10.94 7.14 -12.09
N ALA A 102 -10.75 7.39 -10.79
CA ALA A 102 -11.81 7.82 -9.88
C ALA A 102 -12.13 9.33 -9.99
N GLY A 103 -11.27 10.11 -10.63
CA GLY A 103 -11.38 11.57 -10.75
C GLY A 103 -12.30 12.01 -11.89
N ASN A 104 -12.87 13.21 -11.76
CA ASN A 104 -13.65 13.82 -12.84
C ASN A 104 -12.68 14.30 -13.94
N ARG A 105 -12.68 13.63 -15.10
CA ARG A 105 -11.73 13.86 -16.21
C ARG A 105 -11.62 15.32 -16.66
N ALA A 106 -12.68 16.11 -16.46
CA ALA A 106 -12.74 17.54 -16.80
C ALA A 106 -11.71 18.43 -16.07
N VAL A 107 -11.05 17.96 -15.01
CA VAL A 107 -10.06 18.74 -14.25
C VAL A 107 -8.65 18.62 -14.84
N PHE A 108 -8.38 17.62 -15.69
CA PHE A 108 -7.03 17.33 -16.19
C PHE A 108 -6.58 18.18 -17.38
N ASP A 109 -7.50 18.93 -18.02
CA ASP A 109 -7.17 19.88 -19.09
C ASP A 109 -6.58 21.20 -18.56
N ARG A 110 -6.33 21.29 -17.25
CA ARG A 110 -5.73 22.47 -16.60
C ARG A 110 -4.46 22.06 -15.86
N PRO A 111 -3.42 22.91 -15.86
CA PRO A 111 -2.21 22.66 -15.09
C PRO A 111 -2.55 22.41 -13.60
N ILE A 112 -2.04 21.31 -13.04
CA ILE A 112 -2.27 20.91 -11.63
C ILE A 112 -1.70 21.97 -10.67
N ARG A 113 -0.71 22.74 -11.12
CA ARG A 113 -0.24 23.97 -10.46
C ARG A 113 -0.13 25.08 -11.49
N PRO A 114 -0.36 26.35 -11.11
CA PRO A 114 -0.01 27.47 -11.96
C PRO A 114 1.47 27.37 -12.31
N VAL A 115 1.78 27.36 -13.60
CA VAL A 115 3.16 27.42 -14.07
C VAL A 115 3.72 28.78 -13.67
N PRO A 116 4.83 28.84 -12.90
CA PRO A 116 5.50 30.11 -12.63
C PRO A 116 5.79 30.83 -13.94
N GLN A 117 5.45 32.11 -14.02
CA GLN A 117 5.48 32.89 -15.27
C GLN A 117 6.86 32.90 -15.95
N GLU A 118 7.92 32.73 -15.17
CA GLU A 118 9.33 32.54 -15.56
C GLU A 118 9.54 31.40 -16.58
N LEU A 119 8.71 30.34 -16.56
CA LEU A 119 8.79 29.23 -17.54
C LEU A 119 7.99 29.50 -18.83
N SER A 120 7.11 30.51 -18.84
CA SER A 120 6.30 30.85 -20.03
C SER A 120 7.06 31.73 -21.03
N GLU A 121 7.97 32.57 -20.54
CA GLU A 121 8.71 33.52 -21.38
C GLU A 121 9.84 32.85 -22.18
N GLY A 122 10.32 31.68 -21.75
CA GLY A 122 11.31 30.89 -22.47
C GLY A 122 10.77 30.01 -23.60
N ALA A 123 9.44 29.88 -23.75
CA ALA A 123 8.82 28.93 -24.68
C ALA A 123 8.46 29.51 -26.05
N THR A 124 8.98 30.68 -26.44
CA THR A 124 8.66 31.30 -27.74
C THR A 124 9.80 31.22 -28.75
N LYS A 125 10.41 30.04 -28.89
CA LYS A 125 11.06 29.56 -30.13
C LYS A 125 11.57 28.14 -29.91
N LEU A 126 10.67 27.17 -30.02
CA LEU A 126 11.10 25.90 -30.59
C LEU A 126 11.58 26.21 -32.01
N PRO A 127 12.80 25.81 -32.42
CA PRO A 127 13.21 25.97 -33.80
C PRO A 127 12.23 25.19 -34.70
N PRO A 128 11.95 25.66 -35.93
CA PRO A 128 11.15 24.92 -36.89
C PRO A 128 11.67 23.49 -37.04
N VAL A 129 10.74 22.54 -37.13
CA VAL A 129 11.02 21.09 -37.17
C VAL A 129 11.96 20.69 -38.32
N GLU A 130 12.11 21.53 -39.35
CA GLU A 130 13.08 21.37 -40.44
C GLU A 130 14.55 21.33 -40.00
N GLU A 131 14.93 21.95 -38.87
CA GLU A 131 16.35 22.06 -38.48
C GLU A 131 16.86 20.86 -37.66
N LEU A 132 15.99 19.94 -37.23
CA LEU A 132 16.39 18.67 -36.60
C LEU A 132 16.82 17.59 -37.61
N ALA A 133 16.55 17.79 -38.91
CA ALA A 133 16.94 16.82 -39.95
C ALA A 133 18.40 16.96 -40.42
N ALA A 134 19.14 17.97 -39.94
CA ALA A 134 20.48 18.31 -40.42
C ALA A 134 21.63 17.70 -39.59
N ASN A 135 21.41 16.56 -38.94
CA ASN A 135 22.53 15.74 -38.46
C ASN A 135 22.45 14.35 -39.09
N PRO A 136 22.82 14.21 -40.37
CA PRO A 136 23.07 12.89 -40.89
C PRO A 136 24.25 12.36 -40.10
N HIS A 137 24.08 11.22 -39.45
CA HIS A 137 25.19 10.35 -39.12
C HIS A 137 26.15 10.34 -40.32
N GLN A 138 27.33 10.97 -40.18
CA GLN A 138 28.50 10.64 -40.99
C GLN A 138 28.85 9.20 -40.64
N LEU A 139 28.11 8.28 -41.25
CA LEU A 139 28.64 6.99 -41.62
C LEU A 139 29.60 7.32 -42.77
N ASP A 140 30.89 7.15 -42.56
CA ASP A 140 31.85 7.04 -43.65
C ASP A 140 31.89 5.56 -44.06
N PRO A 141 31.19 5.13 -45.13
CA PRO A 141 31.52 3.91 -45.83
C PRO A 141 32.35 4.26 -47.08
N GLU A 142 33.56 3.70 -47.10
CA GLU A 142 34.28 3.29 -48.31
C GLU A 142 34.91 4.37 -49.20
N GLN A 143 36.22 4.59 -49.00
CA GLN A 143 37.14 4.70 -50.13
C GLN A 143 38.00 3.44 -50.16
N GLY A 144 37.45 2.41 -50.82
CA GLY A 144 38.24 1.31 -51.34
C GLY A 144 39.05 1.78 -52.56
N ASP A 145 40.34 1.47 -52.51
CA ASP A 145 41.23 1.06 -53.60
C ASP A 145 40.93 1.57 -55.03
N HIS A 146 41.84 2.42 -55.54
CA HIS A 146 42.09 2.51 -56.98
C HIS A 146 43.59 2.51 -57.24
N ILE A 147 44.01 1.41 -57.85
CA ILE A 147 45.27 1.17 -58.54
C ILE A 147 45.32 2.03 -59.81
N GLU A 148 46.40 2.81 -59.99
CA GLU A 148 47.33 2.76 -61.13
C GLU A 148 48.61 3.58 -60.83
#